data_AF-F8S0Z9-F1
#
_entry.id   AF-F8S0Z9-F1
#
_cell.length_a   1.000
_cell.length_b   1.000
_cell.length_c   1.000
_cell.angle_alpha   90.00
_cell.angle_beta   90.00
_cell.angle_gamma   90.00
#
_symmetry.space_group_name_H-M   'P 1'
#
loop_
_entity.id
_entity.type
_entity.pdbx_description
1 polymer ?
#
loop_
_entity_poly.entity_id
_entity_poly.type
_entity_poly.pdbx_seq_one_letter_code
_entity_poly.pdbx_strand_id
1 'polypeptide(L)'
;LFQCKKPDQHFKPYLKQHLPKRLHYANNRRIEDIHLLVERRWHVAKRPGDVFRKITGKCYFHGDHGYDNKINSMQTVFLGYGPSFKYKTKVPPFENIELYNLMCDLLGLKPAPNNGTHGSLNHLLRSSIYRPIMPDEIARPLHPVATTPSSDYDLGCSCDDKNRLDELSRRPYTKGTEARTYTRGEGFYTNDPENVLPEDGCVPPPEKHLLYGRPAVLFRTKYSLLHHHDFESGYSETFQMPLWTSYTISKQVEAPGMPDQVISCVRPDLRISPSNSQSCTAYRVDRQMSYGFLFPPQLSSSVETKYDAFLITNVIPMYPAFKKVWNYFQRVLVKRYAIERNGVNVISGPIFDYDFDGLHDTPDKIKLYVEGSSIPVPTHYYSIITSCLDFTQPADKCDGPLSVLAYIFPHRPDNDESCNNSSEDESRWVEELLKMHTARVRDIEQLTGLDFYRKSSRSYSEILSLKTYLHTFESEI
;
A
#
# COMPACT_ATOMS: atom_id res chain seq x y z
N LEU A 1 -24.72 -17.30 7.16
CA LEU A 1 -25.88 -17.37 8.09
C LEU A 1 -25.89 -16.24 9.14
N PHE A 2 -24.74 -15.74 9.63
CA PHE A 2 -24.69 -14.69 10.67
C PHE A 2 -24.50 -13.25 10.14
N GLN A 3 -24.39 -13.08 8.82
CA GLN A 3 -24.09 -11.79 8.21
C GLN A 3 -25.35 -10.89 8.23
N CYS A 4 -25.19 -9.67 8.79
CA CYS A 4 -26.15 -8.58 8.72
C CYS A 4 -27.61 -8.97 9.05
N LYS A 5 -27.79 -9.76 10.12
CA LYS A 5 -29.13 -10.26 10.51
C LYS A 5 -29.94 -9.27 11.32
N LYS A 6 -29.28 -8.33 11.99
CA LYS A 6 -29.90 -7.24 12.72
C LYS A 6 -29.15 -5.94 12.48
N PRO A 7 -29.84 -4.79 12.41
CA PRO A 7 -29.18 -3.48 12.33
C PRO A 7 -28.27 -3.18 13.52
N ASP A 8 -28.62 -3.69 14.71
CA ASP A 8 -27.90 -3.53 15.98
C ASP A 8 -27.04 -4.76 16.34
N GLN A 9 -26.48 -5.44 15.33
CA GLN A 9 -25.67 -6.63 15.56
C GLN A 9 -24.27 -6.25 16.07
N HIS A 10 -23.98 -6.57 17.33
CA HIS A 10 -22.72 -6.24 18.01
C HIS A 10 -21.54 -7.20 17.77
N PHE A 11 -21.56 -7.92 16.65
CA PHE A 11 -20.45 -8.76 16.21
C PHE A 11 -20.48 -8.93 14.69
N LYS A 12 -19.31 -9.08 14.07
CA LYS A 12 -19.19 -9.35 12.64
C LYS A 12 -18.54 -10.74 12.44
N PRO A 13 -19.19 -11.65 11.70
CA PRO A 13 -18.60 -12.95 11.39
C PRO A 13 -17.61 -12.83 10.22
N TYR A 14 -16.49 -13.54 10.31
CA TYR A 14 -15.47 -13.61 9.28
C TYR A 14 -15.09 -15.06 9.02
N LEU A 15 -14.76 -15.36 7.76
CA LEU A 15 -13.79 -16.43 7.53
C LEU A 15 -12.42 -15.90 7.94
N LYS A 16 -11.58 -16.71 8.60
CA LYS A 16 -10.32 -16.24 9.20
C LYS A 16 -9.40 -15.52 8.21
N GLN A 17 -9.38 -15.93 6.94
CA GLN A 17 -8.60 -15.27 5.88
C GLN A 17 -9.10 -13.87 5.50
N HIS A 18 -10.33 -13.51 5.86
CA HIS A 18 -10.93 -12.18 5.63
C HIS A 18 -10.83 -11.26 6.85
N LEU A 19 -10.27 -11.73 7.97
CA LEU A 19 -9.98 -10.86 9.11
C LEU A 19 -8.97 -9.77 8.70
N PRO A 20 -9.01 -8.59 9.33
CA PRO A 20 -8.00 -7.55 9.10
C PRO A 20 -6.58 -8.10 9.27
N LYS A 21 -5.74 -7.91 8.24
CA LYS A 21 -4.40 -8.52 8.19
C LYS A 21 -3.48 -8.11 9.34
N ARG A 22 -3.66 -6.91 9.91
CA ARG A 22 -2.96 -6.46 11.13
C ARG A 22 -3.14 -7.37 12.34
N LEU A 23 -4.17 -8.22 12.37
CA LEU A 23 -4.40 -9.17 13.47
C LEU A 23 -3.50 -10.40 13.39
N HIS A 24 -2.97 -10.73 12.20
CA HIS A 24 -2.13 -11.92 11.96
C HIS A 24 -2.73 -13.21 12.56
N TYR A 25 -4.07 -13.36 12.46
CA TYR A 25 -4.85 -14.38 13.16
C TYR A 25 -5.58 -15.33 12.20
N ALA A 26 -4.82 -16.00 11.32
CA ALA A 26 -5.39 -16.94 10.33
C ALA A 26 -4.55 -18.22 10.14
N ASN A 27 -3.22 -18.10 10.05
CA ASN A 27 -2.32 -19.20 9.72
C ASN A 27 -2.01 -20.14 10.90
N ASN A 28 -3.04 -20.78 11.44
CA ASN A 28 -2.88 -21.89 12.35
C ASN A 28 -4.08 -22.83 12.27
N ARG A 29 -3.84 -24.14 12.27
CA ARG A 29 -4.91 -25.15 12.30
C ARG A 29 -5.81 -25.08 13.54
N ARG A 30 -5.33 -24.45 14.62
CA ARG A 30 -6.08 -24.23 15.87
C ARG A 30 -6.97 -23.00 15.83
N ILE A 31 -6.84 -22.15 14.80
CA ILE A 31 -7.76 -21.04 14.56
C ILE A 31 -8.85 -21.56 13.63
N GLU A 32 -10.05 -21.68 14.17
CA GLU A 32 -11.23 -22.12 13.44
C GLU A 32 -11.49 -21.23 12.22
N ASP A 33 -12.02 -21.82 11.15
CA ASP A 33 -12.28 -21.10 9.91
C ASP A 33 -13.29 -19.96 10.08
N ILE A 34 -14.21 -20.10 11.05
CA ILE A 34 -15.23 -19.10 11.35
C ILE A 34 -14.81 -18.35 12.63
N HIS A 35 -14.62 -17.04 12.51
CA HIS A 35 -14.32 -16.15 13.63
C HIS A 35 -15.42 -15.10 13.80
N LEU A 36 -15.68 -14.68 15.04
CA LEU A 36 -16.62 -13.60 15.34
C LEU A 36 -15.85 -12.44 15.96
N LEU A 37 -15.71 -11.33 15.23
CA LEU A 37 -15.13 -10.11 15.78
C LEU A 37 -16.21 -9.36 16.56
N VAL A 38 -16.10 -9.36 17.88
CA VAL A 38 -17.12 -8.81 18.80
C VAL A 38 -16.82 -7.36 19.12
N GLU A 39 -17.84 -6.51 19.12
CA GLU A 39 -17.70 -5.12 19.54
C GLU A 39 -17.33 -5.01 21.02
N ARG A 40 -16.57 -3.95 21.38
CA ARG A 40 -16.23 -3.67 22.78
C ARG A 40 -17.47 -3.68 23.66
N ARG A 41 -17.31 -4.24 24.87
CA ARG A 41 -18.35 -4.32 25.92
C ARG A 41 -19.48 -5.33 25.62
N TRP A 42 -19.37 -6.12 24.56
CA TRP A 42 -20.32 -7.18 24.23
C TRP A 42 -19.71 -8.57 24.40
N HIS A 43 -20.57 -9.59 24.55
CA HIS A 43 -20.19 -11.00 24.49
C HIS A 43 -21.09 -11.73 23.51
N VAL A 44 -20.56 -12.78 22.89
CA VAL A 44 -21.33 -13.73 22.08
C VAL A 44 -21.29 -15.09 22.76
N ALA A 45 -22.47 -15.67 22.96
CA ALA A 45 -22.63 -17.00 23.55
C ALA A 45 -23.60 -17.82 22.70
N LYS A 46 -23.44 -19.15 22.73
CA LYS A 46 -24.27 -20.07 21.93
C LYS A 46 -25.72 -20.07 22.39
N ARG A 47 -25.96 -20.05 23.71
CA ARG A 47 -27.31 -20.02 24.31
C ARG A 47 -27.37 -19.01 25.45
N PRO A 48 -28.55 -18.45 25.76
CA PRO A 48 -28.72 -17.51 26.86
C PRO A 48 -28.24 -18.03 28.22
N GLY A 49 -28.34 -19.34 28.47
CA GLY A 49 -27.90 -19.97 29.72
C GLY A 49 -26.37 -20.12 29.86
N ASP A 50 -25.63 -19.96 28.77
CA ASP A 50 -24.16 -20.00 28.79
C ASP A 50 -23.57 -18.64 29.23
N VAL A 51 -24.39 -17.58 29.28
CA VAL A 51 -24.01 -16.27 29.81
C VAL A 51 -24.17 -16.29 31.34
N PHE A 52 -23.11 -15.99 32.08
CA PHE A 52 -23.12 -15.97 33.55
C PHE A 52 -24.05 -14.88 34.10
N ARG A 53 -25.36 -15.18 34.19
CA ARG A 53 -26.39 -14.33 34.80
C ARG A 53 -26.92 -14.98 36.07
N LYS A 54 -26.98 -14.23 37.18
CA LYS A 54 -27.64 -14.67 38.41
C LYS A 54 -29.15 -14.81 38.18
N ILE A 55 -29.79 -15.66 38.98
CA ILE A 55 -31.28 -15.76 39.04
C ILE A 55 -31.91 -14.38 39.33
N THR A 56 -31.19 -13.52 40.05
CA THR A 56 -31.59 -12.14 40.38
C THR A 56 -31.46 -11.14 39.22
N GLY A 57 -31.10 -11.58 38.01
CA GLY A 57 -30.88 -10.71 36.84
C GLY A 57 -29.56 -9.91 36.86
N LYS A 58 -28.70 -10.06 37.88
CA LYS A 58 -27.40 -9.39 37.97
C LYS A 58 -26.31 -10.22 37.25
N CYS A 59 -25.38 -9.57 36.55
CA CYS A 59 -24.21 -10.22 35.97
C CYS A 59 -23.25 -10.71 37.08
N TYR A 60 -22.52 -11.81 36.85
CA TYR A 60 -21.48 -12.28 37.78
C TYR A 60 -20.15 -11.52 37.66
N PHE A 61 -19.85 -10.97 36.49
CA PHE A 61 -18.63 -10.20 36.20
C PHE A 61 -19.00 -8.83 35.61
N HIS A 62 -18.06 -7.89 35.71
CA HIS A 62 -18.23 -6.50 35.26
C HIS A 62 -17.13 -6.02 34.30
N GLY A 63 -16.13 -6.85 34.03
CA GLY A 63 -15.06 -6.58 33.09
C GLY A 63 -14.59 -7.87 32.44
N ASP A 64 -14.19 -7.76 31.18
CA ASP A 64 -13.61 -8.84 30.39
C ASP A 64 -12.66 -8.26 29.33
N HIS A 65 -11.89 -9.11 28.67
CA HIS A 65 -10.91 -8.74 27.65
C HIS A 65 -10.79 -9.82 26.55
N GLY A 66 -10.01 -9.54 25.50
CA GLY A 66 -9.88 -10.43 24.33
C GLY A 66 -10.54 -9.90 23.06
N TYR A 67 -11.00 -8.64 23.10
CA TYR A 67 -11.45 -7.90 21.94
C TYR A 67 -10.28 -7.53 21.01
N ASP A 68 -10.61 -6.89 19.90
CA ASP A 68 -9.64 -6.31 18.95
C ASP A 68 -8.53 -5.50 19.68
N ASN A 69 -7.28 -5.86 19.38
CA ASN A 69 -6.09 -5.34 20.05
C ASN A 69 -5.86 -3.83 19.87
N LYS A 70 -6.50 -3.19 18.87
CA LYS A 70 -6.39 -1.73 18.68
C LYS A 70 -7.28 -0.93 19.62
N ILE A 71 -8.26 -1.55 20.29
CA ILE A 71 -9.23 -0.86 21.15
C ILE A 71 -8.52 -0.31 22.38
N ASN A 72 -8.84 0.93 22.77
CA ASN A 72 -8.17 1.60 23.90
C ASN A 72 -8.22 0.84 25.22
N SER A 73 -9.35 0.19 25.54
CA SER A 73 -9.50 -0.59 26.77
C SER A 73 -8.67 -1.88 26.79
N MET A 74 -8.12 -2.30 25.64
CA MET A 74 -7.21 -3.45 25.52
C MET A 74 -5.73 -3.05 25.52
N GLN A 75 -5.43 -1.74 25.54
CA GLN A 75 -4.05 -1.28 25.65
C GLN A 75 -3.48 -1.61 27.02
N THR A 76 -2.18 -1.85 27.07
CA THR A 76 -1.46 -2.18 28.31
C THR A 76 -0.29 -1.25 28.54
N VAL A 77 0.35 -1.37 29.70
CA VAL A 77 1.44 -0.49 30.13
C VAL A 77 2.80 -1.11 29.86
N PHE A 78 3.76 -0.26 29.53
CA PHE A 78 5.18 -0.59 29.51
C PHE A 78 5.97 0.48 30.27
N LEU A 79 6.83 0.03 31.19
CA LEU A 79 7.75 0.88 31.93
C LEU A 79 9.14 0.24 31.94
N GLY A 80 10.09 0.85 31.24
CA GLY A 80 11.50 0.46 31.27
C GLY A 80 12.27 1.31 32.27
N TYR A 81 12.88 0.68 33.30
CA TYR A 81 13.78 1.34 34.23
C TYR A 81 15.05 0.51 34.40
N GLY A 82 16.21 1.17 34.30
CA GLY A 82 17.50 0.52 34.45
C GLY A 82 18.63 1.31 33.78
N PRO A 83 19.88 0.84 33.91
CA PRO A 83 21.05 1.55 33.37
C PRO A 83 21.01 1.69 31.85
N SER A 84 20.44 0.71 31.14
CA SER A 84 20.38 0.68 29.68
C SER A 84 19.27 1.56 29.09
N PHE A 85 18.20 1.84 29.84
CA PHE A 85 17.07 2.64 29.38
C PHE A 85 17.35 4.14 29.48
N LYS A 86 16.82 4.92 28.52
CA LYS A 86 16.88 6.39 28.58
C LYS A 86 16.16 6.93 29.81
N TYR A 87 16.68 8.02 30.36
CA TYR A 87 16.13 8.66 31.56
C TYR A 87 14.95 9.57 31.21
N LYS A 88 13.89 9.56 32.03
CA LYS A 88 12.72 10.47 31.93
C LYS A 88 12.21 10.67 30.48
N THR A 89 12.13 9.57 29.73
CA THR A 89 11.76 9.60 28.31
C THR A 89 10.38 8.99 28.12
N LYS A 90 9.44 9.74 27.53
CA LYS A 90 8.18 9.21 27.00
C LYS A 90 8.42 8.77 25.56
N VAL A 91 7.96 7.58 25.19
CA VAL A 91 8.06 7.03 23.83
C VAL A 91 6.67 6.82 23.24
N PRO A 92 6.53 6.80 21.90
CA PRO A 92 5.27 6.42 21.25
C PRO A 92 4.83 5.00 21.62
N PRO A 93 3.53 4.68 21.50
CA PRO A 93 3.04 3.31 21.61
C PRO A 93 3.75 2.38 20.62
N PHE A 94 3.94 1.13 21.03
CA PHE A 94 4.53 0.07 20.21
C PHE A 94 3.91 -1.28 20.58
N GLU A 95 4.09 -2.29 19.74
CA GLU A 95 3.51 -3.61 19.94
C GLU A 95 4.39 -4.49 20.84
N ASN A 96 3.77 -5.32 21.68
CA ASN A 96 4.49 -6.18 22.62
C ASN A 96 5.39 -7.24 21.93
N ILE A 97 5.14 -7.57 20.66
CA ILE A 97 5.98 -8.46 19.86
C ILE A 97 7.42 -7.95 19.71
N GLU A 98 7.63 -6.63 19.84
CA GLU A 98 8.94 -5.99 19.74
C GLU A 98 9.81 -6.19 20.99
N LEU A 99 9.19 -6.55 22.13
CA LEU A 99 9.87 -6.68 23.42
C LEU A 99 10.90 -7.81 23.45
N TYR A 100 10.72 -8.87 22.67
CA TYR A 100 11.68 -9.98 22.63
C TYR A 100 13.05 -9.54 22.13
N ASN A 101 13.10 -8.76 21.04
CA ASN A 101 14.35 -8.20 20.51
C ASN A 101 15.00 -7.25 21.53
N LEU A 102 14.20 -6.38 22.15
CA LEU A 102 14.67 -5.46 23.19
C LEU A 102 15.28 -6.20 24.39
N MET A 103 14.64 -7.27 24.87
CA MET A 103 15.19 -8.08 25.97
C MET A 103 16.48 -8.79 25.57
N CYS A 104 16.58 -9.28 24.33
CA CYS A 104 17.82 -9.86 23.83
C CYS A 104 18.95 -8.82 23.80
N ASP A 105 18.68 -7.60 23.33
CA ASP A 105 19.65 -6.49 23.33
C ASP A 105 20.11 -6.14 24.75
N LEU A 106 19.19 -6.10 25.72
CA LEU A 106 19.53 -5.82 27.13
C LEU A 106 20.43 -6.90 27.76
N LEU A 107 20.33 -8.15 27.29
CA LEU A 107 21.10 -9.29 27.78
C LEU A 107 22.34 -9.60 26.92
N GLY A 108 22.57 -8.87 25.83
CA GLY A 108 23.66 -9.16 24.88
C GLY A 108 23.47 -10.48 24.12
N LEU A 109 22.22 -10.89 23.88
CA LEU A 109 21.86 -12.12 23.19
C LEU A 109 21.51 -11.86 21.72
N LYS A 110 21.79 -12.84 20.87
CA LYS A 110 21.26 -12.87 19.50
C LYS A 110 19.81 -13.38 19.55
N PRO A 111 18.80 -12.59 19.13
CA PRO A 111 17.42 -13.06 19.11
C PRO A 111 17.22 -14.22 18.11
N ALA A 112 16.35 -15.16 18.45
CA ALA A 112 15.83 -16.15 17.50
C ALA A 112 14.89 -15.47 16.48
N PRO A 113 14.61 -16.09 15.31
CA PRO A 113 13.64 -15.57 14.35
C PRO A 113 12.28 -15.32 15.02
N ASN A 114 11.76 -14.10 14.86
CA ASN A 114 10.51 -13.64 15.46
C ASN A 114 9.87 -12.55 14.58
N ASN A 115 8.64 -12.14 14.92
CA ASN A 115 7.89 -11.15 14.12
C ASN A 115 8.25 -9.68 14.44
N GLY A 116 9.02 -9.42 15.49
CA GLY A 116 9.46 -8.07 15.85
C GLY A 116 10.46 -7.52 14.84
N THR A 117 10.43 -6.21 14.62
CA THR A 117 11.35 -5.49 13.74
C THR A 117 12.58 -5.03 14.53
N HIS A 118 13.62 -5.86 14.60
CA HIS A 118 14.84 -5.57 15.38
C HIS A 118 15.44 -4.22 14.99
N GLY A 119 15.57 -3.31 15.96
CA GLY A 119 16.01 -1.92 15.74
C GLY A 119 14.91 -0.87 15.93
N SER A 120 13.62 -1.25 15.83
CA SER A 120 12.46 -0.34 15.99
C SER A 120 12.45 0.34 17.37
N LEU A 121 12.82 -0.40 18.42
CA LEU A 121 12.87 0.09 19.80
C LEU A 121 14.23 0.63 20.25
N ASN A 122 15.19 0.82 19.33
CA ASN A 122 16.52 1.37 19.70
C ASN A 122 16.42 2.73 20.40
N HIS A 123 15.38 3.50 20.08
CA HIS A 123 15.13 4.81 20.68
C HIS A 123 14.78 4.75 22.18
N LEU A 124 14.50 3.57 22.77
CA LEU A 124 14.31 3.37 24.22
C LEU A 124 15.65 3.26 24.98
N LEU A 125 16.73 2.88 24.30
CA LEU A 125 18.02 2.57 24.90
C LEU A 125 18.98 3.76 24.87
N ARG A 126 19.83 3.90 25.89
CA ARG A 126 20.91 4.92 25.92
C ARG A 126 22.00 4.61 24.90
N SER A 127 22.32 3.34 24.76
CA SER A 127 23.26 2.79 23.79
C SER A 127 22.65 1.53 23.20
N SER A 128 22.48 1.50 21.88
CA SER A 128 22.00 0.30 21.18
C SER A 128 23.17 -0.57 20.79
N ILE A 129 23.08 -1.87 21.13
CA ILE A 129 24.05 -2.89 20.69
C ILE A 129 23.81 -3.24 19.23
N TYR A 130 22.54 -3.37 18.83
CA TYR A 130 22.16 -3.69 17.47
C TYR A 130 22.01 -2.43 16.61
N ARG A 131 22.65 -2.45 15.44
CA ARG A 131 22.50 -1.42 14.40
C ARG A 131 21.78 -2.05 13.21
N PRO A 132 20.51 -1.70 12.95
CA PRO A 132 19.79 -2.27 11.82
C PRO A 132 20.43 -1.84 10.51
N ILE A 133 20.44 -2.75 9.54
CA ILE A 133 20.93 -2.50 8.18
C ILE A 133 19.75 -2.66 7.22
N MET A 134 19.65 -1.74 6.27
CA MET A 134 18.64 -1.80 5.23
C MET A 134 18.82 -3.06 4.37
N PRO A 135 17.77 -3.84 4.08
CA PRO A 135 17.91 -5.06 3.29
C PRO A 135 18.37 -4.72 1.87
N ASP A 136 19.21 -5.57 1.29
CA ASP A 136 19.65 -5.39 -0.10
C ASP A 136 18.52 -5.69 -1.08
N GLU A 137 18.43 -4.89 -2.13
CA GLU A 137 17.50 -5.13 -3.23
C GLU A 137 17.90 -6.40 -4.00
N ILE A 138 16.94 -7.30 -4.23
CA ILE A 138 17.19 -8.57 -4.94
C ILE A 138 16.96 -8.42 -6.44
N ALA A 139 15.87 -7.76 -6.84
CA ALA A 139 15.57 -7.52 -8.25
C ALA A 139 15.82 -6.05 -8.58
N ARG A 140 16.68 -5.79 -9.56
CA ARG A 140 16.90 -4.44 -10.11
C ARG A 140 15.87 -4.14 -11.20
N PRO A 141 15.39 -2.89 -11.31
CA PRO A 141 14.43 -2.52 -12.34
C PRO A 141 15.05 -2.54 -13.73
N LEU A 142 14.25 -2.89 -14.72
CA LEU A 142 14.52 -2.63 -16.12
C LEU A 142 14.01 -1.22 -16.49
N HIS A 143 14.61 -0.60 -17.49
CA HIS A 143 14.17 0.69 -18.03
C HIS A 143 13.79 0.52 -19.50
N PRO A 144 12.53 0.14 -19.78
CA PRO A 144 12.11 -0.18 -21.14
C PRO A 144 12.00 1.08 -22.00
N VAL A 145 12.34 0.93 -23.27
CA VAL A 145 12.16 1.95 -24.32
C VAL A 145 11.10 1.43 -25.29
N ALA A 146 10.30 2.33 -25.86
CA ALA A 146 9.32 1.95 -26.87
C ALA A 146 10.04 1.43 -28.14
N THR A 147 9.89 0.14 -28.43
CA THR A 147 10.54 -0.51 -29.58
C THR A 147 9.55 -1.22 -30.50
N THR A 148 8.31 -1.44 -30.06
CA THR A 148 7.27 -2.20 -30.77
C THR A 148 6.32 -1.27 -31.52
N PRO A 149 6.03 -1.54 -32.81
CA PRO A 149 5.00 -0.84 -33.55
C PRO A 149 3.61 -0.96 -32.88
N SER A 150 2.80 0.09 -32.94
CA SER A 150 1.44 0.07 -32.39
C SER A 150 0.51 -0.95 -33.07
N SER A 151 0.84 -1.38 -34.29
CA SER A 151 0.11 -2.41 -35.05
C SER A 151 0.13 -3.80 -34.40
N ASP A 152 1.11 -4.06 -33.52
CA ASP A 152 1.34 -5.39 -32.96
C ASP A 152 0.49 -5.63 -31.68
N TYR A 153 -0.29 -4.63 -31.27
CA TYR A 153 -1.10 -4.67 -30.05
C TYR A 153 -2.57 -4.99 -30.38
N ASP A 154 -2.90 -6.28 -30.45
CA ASP A 154 -4.30 -6.75 -30.48
C ASP A 154 -4.79 -7.13 -29.07
N LEU A 155 -4.90 -6.12 -28.19
CA LEU A 155 -5.32 -6.31 -26.80
C LEU A 155 -6.84 -6.16 -26.61
N GLY A 156 -7.59 -5.90 -27.68
CA GLY A 156 -9.03 -5.61 -27.65
C GLY A 156 -9.41 -4.31 -26.91
N CYS A 157 -8.45 -3.45 -26.60
CA CYS A 157 -8.66 -2.19 -25.89
C CYS A 157 -9.20 -1.09 -26.83
N SER A 158 -10.01 -0.18 -26.30
CA SER A 158 -10.63 0.90 -27.07
C SER A 158 -10.64 2.20 -26.29
N CYS A 159 -10.52 3.32 -26.99
CA CYS A 159 -10.73 4.66 -26.47
C CYS A 159 -11.38 5.49 -27.58
N ASP A 160 -12.50 6.15 -27.30
CA ASP A 160 -13.39 6.73 -28.32
C ASP A 160 -12.78 7.94 -29.05
N ASP A 161 -11.70 8.51 -28.53
CA ASP A 161 -11.05 9.71 -29.08
C ASP A 161 -9.93 9.37 -30.08
N LYS A 162 -10.31 8.79 -31.22
CA LYS A 162 -9.39 8.31 -32.27
C LYS A 162 -8.48 9.41 -32.84
N ASN A 163 -8.93 10.66 -32.90
CA ASN A 163 -8.15 11.76 -33.49
C ASN A 163 -6.98 12.21 -32.60
N ARG A 164 -7.12 12.17 -31.26
CA ARG A 164 -6.03 12.48 -30.32
C ARG A 164 -5.11 11.29 -30.04
N LEU A 165 -5.58 10.06 -30.26
CA LEU A 165 -4.79 8.84 -30.10
C LEU A 165 -3.56 8.81 -31.04
N ASP A 166 -3.70 9.25 -32.29
CA ASP A 166 -2.58 9.29 -33.25
C ASP A 166 -1.54 10.37 -32.88
N GLU A 167 -1.96 11.51 -32.33
CA GLU A 167 -1.04 12.55 -31.83
C GLU A 167 -0.32 12.14 -30.55
N LEU A 168 -1.01 11.48 -29.61
CA LEU A 168 -0.43 11.01 -28.34
C LEU A 168 0.49 9.81 -28.53
N SER A 169 0.22 8.94 -29.51
CA SER A 169 1.09 7.80 -29.84
C SER A 169 2.36 8.22 -30.59
N ARG A 170 2.35 9.43 -31.20
CA ARG A 170 3.51 10.07 -31.85
C ARG A 170 4.33 10.95 -30.91
N ARG A 171 3.87 11.20 -29.67
CA ARG A 171 4.73 11.87 -28.68
C ARG A 171 5.86 10.90 -28.34
N PRO A 172 7.12 11.24 -28.63
CA PRO A 172 8.21 10.43 -28.12
C PRO A 172 8.13 10.48 -26.59
N TYR A 173 8.18 9.31 -25.95
CA TYR A 173 8.37 9.15 -24.50
C TYR A 173 9.78 9.66 -24.15
N THR A 174 10.04 10.95 -24.35
CA THR A 174 11.35 11.60 -24.22
C THR A 174 11.16 12.96 -23.59
N LYS A 175 10.95 12.98 -22.27
CA LYS A 175 11.44 14.02 -21.36
C LYS A 175 11.81 13.35 -20.04
N GLY A 176 12.87 12.55 -20.09
CA GLY A 176 13.43 11.82 -18.95
C GLY A 176 14.68 10.99 -19.32
N THR A 177 14.79 10.61 -20.60
CA THR A 177 15.90 9.83 -21.15
C THR A 177 16.47 10.51 -22.40
N GLU A 178 17.05 11.70 -22.26
CA GLU A 178 18.08 12.12 -23.23
C GLU A 178 19.40 11.48 -22.84
N ALA A 179 19.59 10.22 -23.23
CA ALA A 179 20.93 9.75 -23.58
C ALA A 179 21.30 10.47 -24.89
N ARG A 180 21.86 11.68 -24.77
CA ARG A 180 22.43 12.42 -25.90
C ARG A 180 23.63 11.64 -26.43
N THR A 181 23.41 10.86 -27.49
CA THR A 181 24.49 10.39 -28.36
C THR A 181 25.15 11.61 -29.01
N TYR A 182 26.28 12.07 -28.47
CA TYR A 182 27.15 13.01 -29.16
C TYR A 182 28.29 12.27 -29.88
N THR A 183 28.39 12.57 -31.16
CA THR A 183 29.49 12.22 -32.05
C THR A 183 30.82 12.74 -31.49
N ARG A 184 31.83 11.86 -31.47
CA ARG A 184 33.19 12.12 -31.02
C ARG A 184 33.88 13.16 -31.93
N GLY A 185 34.03 14.38 -31.43
CA GLY A 185 34.96 15.40 -31.95
C GLY A 185 36.26 15.38 -31.15
N GLU A 186 37.38 15.53 -31.85
CA GLU A 186 38.76 15.38 -31.34
C GLU A 186 39.26 16.57 -30.50
N GLY A 187 40.09 16.26 -29.49
CA GLY A 187 41.23 17.08 -29.02
C GLY A 187 40.97 18.14 -27.94
N PHE A 188 41.57 18.01 -26.75
CA PHE A 188 42.93 18.47 -26.38
C PHE A 188 43.13 18.35 -24.85
N TYR A 189 44.30 17.89 -24.42
CA TYR A 189 44.68 17.71 -23.02
C TYR A 189 45.24 19.01 -22.42
N THR A 190 44.77 19.39 -21.23
CA THR A 190 45.56 20.22 -20.29
C THR A 190 45.40 19.68 -18.86
N ASN A 191 46.53 19.45 -18.22
CA ASN A 191 46.66 18.90 -16.87
C ASN A 191 46.63 20.02 -15.82
N ASP A 192 45.75 19.94 -14.82
CA ASP A 192 45.94 20.57 -13.51
C ASP A 192 45.20 19.77 -12.42
N PRO A 193 45.82 19.34 -11.29
CA PRO A 193 45.23 18.38 -10.38
C PRO A 193 44.85 19.03 -9.04
N GLU A 194 43.72 19.76 -8.96
CA GLU A 194 43.07 20.09 -7.69
C GLU A 194 41.69 20.76 -7.92
N ASN A 195 40.67 19.93 -8.21
CA ASN A 195 39.23 20.14 -8.00
C ASN A 195 38.44 19.21 -8.93
N VAL A 196 38.21 17.96 -8.51
CA VAL A 196 37.30 17.07 -9.23
C VAL A 196 35.87 17.37 -8.77
N LEU A 197 35.26 18.38 -9.38
CA LEU A 197 33.80 18.42 -9.53
C LEU A 197 33.41 17.25 -10.46
N PRO A 198 32.25 16.57 -10.28
CA PRO A 198 31.81 15.58 -11.24
C PRO A 198 31.53 16.29 -12.57
N GLU A 199 32.39 16.09 -13.56
CA GLU A 199 32.08 16.35 -14.96
C GLU A 199 31.00 15.35 -15.40
N ASP A 200 29.75 15.75 -15.16
CA ASP A 200 28.60 15.51 -16.05
C ASP A 200 27.36 16.08 -15.35
N GLY A 201 26.97 17.29 -15.76
CA GLY A 201 25.83 18.05 -15.25
C GLY A 201 24.45 17.47 -15.62
N CYS A 202 24.27 16.15 -15.54
CA CYS A 202 22.97 15.51 -15.60
C CYS A 202 22.39 15.40 -14.18
N VAL A 203 21.81 16.48 -13.67
CA VAL A 203 20.89 16.36 -12.54
C VAL A 203 19.67 15.58 -13.06
N PRO A 204 19.38 14.36 -12.56
CA PRO A 204 18.16 13.67 -12.95
C PRO A 204 16.97 14.58 -12.63
N PRO A 205 15.94 14.66 -13.49
CA PRO A 205 14.74 15.41 -13.13
C PRO A 205 14.27 14.94 -11.75
N PRO A 206 13.92 15.85 -10.83
CA PRO A 206 13.57 15.47 -9.47
C PRO A 206 12.46 14.42 -9.51
N GLU A 207 12.67 13.29 -8.82
CA GLU A 207 11.70 12.20 -8.64
C GLU A 207 10.50 12.71 -7.83
N LYS A 208 9.67 13.53 -8.48
CA LYS A 208 8.54 14.27 -7.90
C LYS A 208 7.55 13.35 -7.18
N HIS A 209 7.52 12.08 -7.61
CA HIS A 209 6.58 11.08 -7.13
C HIS A 209 7.22 10.01 -6.26
N LEU A 210 8.56 9.89 -6.21
CA LEU A 210 9.28 9.00 -5.28
C LEU A 210 9.98 9.78 -4.16
N LEU A 211 9.22 10.55 -3.38
CA LEU A 211 9.74 11.42 -2.32
C LEU A 211 10.68 10.71 -1.32
N TYR A 212 10.44 9.42 -1.08
CA TYR A 212 11.18 8.62 -0.11
C TYR A 212 12.00 7.49 -0.75
N GLY A 213 12.31 7.65 -2.04
CA GLY A 213 12.99 6.67 -2.86
C GLY A 213 12.06 5.55 -3.35
N ARG A 214 12.51 4.88 -4.41
CA ARG A 214 11.82 3.74 -5.02
C ARG A 214 11.69 2.57 -4.03
N PRO A 215 10.52 1.91 -3.93
CA PRO A 215 10.40 0.64 -3.22
C PRO A 215 11.38 -0.39 -3.79
N ALA A 216 12.18 -1.03 -2.95
CA ALA A 216 13.06 -2.12 -3.37
C ALA A 216 12.30 -3.44 -3.42
N VAL A 217 12.63 -4.28 -4.40
CA VAL A 217 12.00 -5.60 -4.55
C VAL A 217 12.90 -6.67 -3.92
N LEU A 218 12.42 -7.31 -2.84
CA LEU A 218 13.18 -8.26 -2.02
C LEU A 218 12.97 -9.73 -2.42
N PHE A 219 12.54 -9.97 -3.65
CA PHE A 219 12.40 -11.32 -4.22
C PHE A 219 12.83 -11.32 -5.68
N ARG A 220 13.13 -12.52 -6.21
CA ARG A 220 13.58 -12.66 -7.59
C ARG A 220 12.39 -12.50 -8.54
N THR A 221 12.41 -11.45 -9.34
CA THR A 221 11.41 -11.18 -10.38
C THR A 221 11.99 -10.27 -11.46
N LYS A 222 11.24 -10.09 -12.56
CA LYS A 222 11.52 -9.09 -13.59
C LYS A 222 10.44 -8.02 -13.53
N TYR A 223 10.87 -6.78 -13.36
CA TYR A 223 9.97 -5.64 -13.39
C TYR A 223 10.64 -4.43 -14.02
N SER A 224 9.82 -3.55 -14.56
CA SER A 224 10.23 -2.35 -15.30
C SER A 224 9.79 -1.10 -14.55
N LEU A 225 10.67 -0.10 -14.49
CA LEU A 225 10.32 1.21 -13.96
C LEU A 225 9.68 2.07 -15.07
N LEU A 226 8.42 2.46 -14.86
CA LEU A 226 7.65 3.26 -15.80
C LEU A 226 7.41 4.66 -15.22
N HIS A 227 7.96 5.66 -15.91
CA HIS A 227 7.80 7.07 -15.54
C HIS A 227 6.67 7.72 -16.35
N HIS A 228 5.89 8.56 -15.69
CA HIS A 228 4.83 9.37 -16.27
C HIS A 228 4.88 10.76 -15.63
N HIS A 229 4.10 11.71 -16.15
CA HIS A 229 4.10 13.07 -15.61
C HIS A 229 3.55 13.16 -14.18
N ASP A 230 2.52 12.36 -13.86
CA ASP A 230 1.79 12.45 -12.58
C ASP A 230 2.05 11.27 -11.62
N PHE A 231 2.76 10.23 -12.07
CA PHE A 231 3.05 9.04 -11.26
C PHE A 231 4.21 8.21 -11.82
N GLU A 232 4.74 7.33 -10.97
CA GLU A 232 5.78 6.36 -11.30
C GLU A 232 5.34 4.96 -10.86
N SER A 233 5.69 3.91 -11.59
CA SER A 233 5.29 2.54 -11.25
C SER A 233 6.36 1.49 -11.52
N GLY A 234 6.37 0.44 -10.69
CA GLY A 234 7.19 -0.76 -10.89
C GLY A 234 6.37 -1.88 -11.50
N TYR A 235 6.37 -2.02 -12.82
CA TYR A 235 5.55 -2.96 -13.58
C TYR A 235 6.14 -4.37 -13.62
N SER A 236 5.44 -5.37 -13.06
CA SER A 236 5.85 -6.77 -13.11
C SER A 236 5.46 -7.41 -14.45
N GLU A 237 6.43 -7.93 -15.17
CA GLU A 237 6.15 -8.72 -16.39
C GLU A 237 5.49 -10.06 -16.05
N THR A 238 5.81 -10.62 -14.88
CA THR A 238 5.26 -11.90 -14.41
C THR A 238 3.78 -11.79 -14.05
N PHE A 239 3.37 -10.70 -13.40
CA PHE A 239 1.98 -10.49 -13.00
C PHE A 239 1.20 -9.63 -13.99
N GLN A 240 1.87 -9.09 -15.02
CA GLN A 240 1.30 -8.20 -16.02
C GLN A 240 0.62 -6.97 -15.37
N MET A 241 1.10 -6.49 -14.22
CA MET A 241 0.57 -5.32 -13.52
C MET A 241 1.64 -4.70 -12.61
N PRO A 242 1.47 -3.45 -12.14
CA PRO A 242 2.41 -2.87 -11.20
C PRO A 242 2.42 -3.59 -9.85
N LEU A 243 3.62 -3.81 -9.32
CA LEU A 243 3.83 -4.16 -7.91
C LEU A 243 3.53 -2.98 -7.00
N TRP A 244 3.79 -1.77 -7.49
CA TRP A 244 3.55 -0.52 -6.82
C TRP A 244 3.39 0.61 -7.85
N THR A 245 2.57 1.60 -7.51
CA THR A 245 2.44 2.88 -8.21
C THR A 245 2.52 3.98 -7.17
N SER A 246 3.40 4.97 -7.38
CA SER A 246 3.63 6.09 -6.49
C SER A 246 3.27 7.42 -7.16
N TYR A 247 2.59 8.29 -6.43
CA TYR A 247 2.20 9.61 -6.89
C TYR A 247 2.06 10.59 -5.71
N THR A 248 2.21 11.88 -5.99
CA THR A 248 2.17 12.94 -4.97
C THR A 248 1.05 13.92 -5.30
N ILE A 249 0.15 14.13 -4.34
CA ILE A 249 -1.00 15.03 -4.45
C ILE A 249 -0.75 16.21 -3.52
N SER A 250 -0.74 17.43 -4.07
CA SER A 250 -0.54 18.66 -3.29
C SER A 250 -1.84 19.09 -2.58
N LYS A 251 -1.76 20.11 -1.72
CA LYS A 251 -2.95 20.66 -1.03
C LYS A 251 -3.97 21.31 -1.98
N GLN A 252 -3.50 21.94 -3.06
CA GLN A 252 -4.29 22.82 -3.94
C GLN A 252 -4.94 22.08 -5.12
N VAL A 253 -5.48 20.88 -4.91
CA VAL A 253 -5.97 20.05 -6.02
C VAL A 253 -7.30 20.59 -6.54
N GLU A 254 -7.22 21.51 -7.50
CA GLU A 254 -8.29 21.73 -8.47
C GLU A 254 -8.24 20.57 -9.46
N ALA A 255 -8.98 19.50 -9.19
CA ALA A 255 -9.21 18.50 -10.22
C ALA A 255 -10.11 19.15 -11.28
N PRO A 256 -9.68 19.31 -12.54
CA PRO A 256 -10.56 19.85 -13.57
C PRO A 256 -11.81 18.96 -13.65
N GLY A 257 -12.97 19.56 -13.36
CA GLY A 257 -14.26 18.90 -13.56
C GLY A 257 -14.40 18.58 -15.04
N MET A 258 -14.31 17.31 -15.41
CA MET A 258 -14.50 16.89 -16.78
C MET A 258 -15.42 15.66 -16.88
N PRO A 259 -16.14 15.51 -18.00
CA PRO A 259 -17.28 14.61 -18.10
C PRO A 259 -16.92 13.14 -17.85
N ASP A 260 -17.87 12.40 -17.27
CA ASP A 260 -17.83 10.96 -17.02
C ASP A 260 -17.70 10.09 -18.30
N GLN A 261 -17.52 10.69 -19.48
CA GLN A 261 -17.55 10.01 -20.77
C GLN A 261 -16.23 9.32 -21.18
N VAL A 262 -15.15 9.44 -20.39
CA VAL A 262 -13.85 8.78 -20.68
C VAL A 262 -13.60 7.54 -19.79
N ILE A 263 -14.63 7.04 -19.09
CA ILE A 263 -14.48 5.97 -18.07
C ILE A 263 -14.06 4.61 -18.68
N SER A 264 -14.34 4.36 -19.96
CA SER A 264 -14.04 3.07 -20.63
C SER A 264 -12.81 3.11 -21.55
N CYS A 265 -11.92 4.09 -21.39
CA CYS A 265 -10.70 4.23 -22.18
C CYS A 265 -9.57 3.38 -21.59
N VAL A 266 -9.00 2.47 -22.39
CA VAL A 266 -7.74 1.79 -22.08
C VAL A 266 -6.84 1.79 -23.31
N ARG A 267 -5.54 2.07 -23.13
CA ARG A 267 -4.55 2.24 -24.20
C ARG A 267 -3.38 1.27 -24.02
N PRO A 268 -2.83 0.70 -25.10
CA PRO A 268 -1.57 -0.03 -25.02
C PRO A 268 -0.42 0.86 -24.53
N ASP A 269 0.53 0.26 -23.81
CA ASP A 269 1.79 0.91 -23.44
C ASP A 269 2.91 0.36 -24.33
N LEU A 270 3.41 1.20 -25.24
CA LEU A 270 4.40 0.81 -26.24
C LEU A 270 5.78 0.46 -25.64
N ARG A 271 6.01 0.74 -24.36
CA ARG A 271 7.24 0.36 -23.65
C ARG A 271 7.23 -1.11 -23.25
N ILE A 272 6.06 -1.72 -23.11
CA ILE A 272 5.89 -3.11 -22.68
C ILE A 272 5.37 -3.94 -23.84
N SER A 273 5.98 -5.09 -24.10
CA SER A 273 5.57 -5.96 -25.19
C SER A 273 4.11 -6.45 -25.02
N PRO A 274 3.41 -6.78 -26.11
CA PRO A 274 2.06 -7.34 -26.03
C PRO A 274 1.99 -8.61 -25.16
N SER A 275 3.02 -9.47 -25.20
CA SER A 275 3.09 -10.71 -24.40
C SER A 275 3.14 -10.46 -22.88
N ASN A 276 3.70 -9.31 -22.49
CA ASN A 276 3.86 -8.91 -21.09
C ASN A 276 2.77 -7.91 -20.67
N SER A 277 1.78 -7.65 -21.53
CA SER A 277 0.65 -6.75 -21.29
C SER A 277 -0.63 -7.53 -21.02
N GLN A 278 -1.55 -6.95 -20.24
CA GLN A 278 -2.90 -7.51 -20.08
C GLN A 278 -3.73 -7.34 -21.36
N SER A 279 -4.83 -8.11 -21.46
CA SER A 279 -5.81 -8.00 -22.54
C SER A 279 -7.13 -7.42 -22.03
N CYS A 280 -7.63 -6.37 -22.66
CA CYS A 280 -8.97 -5.84 -22.38
C CYS A 280 -10.08 -6.84 -22.74
N THR A 281 -9.83 -7.75 -23.68
CA THR A 281 -10.77 -8.83 -24.03
C THR A 281 -11.00 -9.77 -22.85
N ALA A 282 -9.97 -10.06 -22.05
CA ALA A 282 -10.10 -10.93 -20.87
C ALA A 282 -11.16 -10.39 -19.89
N TYR A 283 -11.15 -9.07 -19.64
CA TYR A 283 -12.14 -8.40 -18.79
C TYR A 283 -13.54 -8.27 -19.41
N ARG A 284 -13.68 -8.42 -20.73
CA ARG A 284 -15.00 -8.46 -21.40
C ARG A 284 -15.62 -9.85 -21.34
N VAL A 285 -14.77 -10.88 -21.33
CA VAL A 285 -15.19 -12.29 -21.28
C VAL A 285 -15.57 -12.67 -19.85
N ASP A 286 -14.74 -12.29 -18.87
CA ASP A 286 -14.99 -12.56 -17.46
C ASP A 286 -16.20 -11.76 -16.95
N ARG A 287 -17.22 -12.46 -16.47
CA ARG A 287 -18.47 -11.83 -15.98
C ARG A 287 -18.40 -11.35 -14.53
N GLN A 288 -17.41 -11.82 -13.77
CA GLN A 288 -17.24 -11.50 -12.36
C GLN A 288 -16.20 -10.42 -12.13
N MET A 289 -15.19 -10.37 -12.99
CA MET A 289 -14.06 -9.46 -12.87
C MET A 289 -14.21 -8.24 -13.77
N SER A 290 -13.97 -7.06 -13.20
CA SER A 290 -13.77 -5.81 -13.94
C SER A 290 -12.31 -5.38 -13.78
N TYR A 291 -12.02 -4.14 -14.11
CA TYR A 291 -10.71 -3.55 -13.90
C TYR A 291 -10.80 -2.16 -13.26
N GLY A 292 -9.73 -1.75 -12.59
CA GLY A 292 -9.52 -0.41 -12.06
C GLY A 292 -8.12 0.11 -12.39
N PHE A 293 -7.75 1.25 -11.80
CA PHE A 293 -6.47 1.91 -12.02
C PHE A 293 -5.74 2.15 -10.69
N LEU A 294 -4.43 1.91 -10.63
CA LEU A 294 -3.63 2.20 -9.44
C LEU A 294 -3.39 3.71 -9.26
N PHE A 295 -2.96 4.39 -10.32
CA PHE A 295 -3.03 5.85 -10.38
C PHE A 295 -4.42 6.28 -10.88
N PRO A 296 -5.19 7.06 -10.10
CA PRO A 296 -6.53 7.48 -10.49
C PRO A 296 -6.51 8.54 -11.60
N PRO A 297 -7.13 8.28 -12.78
CA PRO A 297 -7.19 9.27 -13.86
C PRO A 297 -7.86 10.60 -13.46
N GLN A 298 -8.69 10.60 -12.42
CA GLN A 298 -9.38 11.80 -11.90
C GLN A 298 -8.45 12.75 -11.11
N LEU A 299 -7.22 12.32 -10.79
CA LEU A 299 -6.21 13.15 -10.12
C LEU A 299 -5.11 13.64 -11.07
N SER A 300 -5.27 13.41 -12.38
CA SER A 300 -4.31 13.88 -13.38
C SER A 300 -4.23 15.41 -13.37
N SER A 301 -3.01 15.95 -13.53
CA SER A 301 -2.77 17.40 -13.46
C SER A 301 -3.24 18.16 -14.69
N SER A 302 -3.38 17.49 -15.83
CA SER A 302 -3.98 18.07 -17.04
C SER A 302 -4.78 17.03 -17.83
N VAL A 303 -5.50 17.50 -18.85
CA VAL A 303 -6.25 16.62 -19.77
C VAL A 303 -5.31 15.72 -20.56
N GLU A 304 -4.13 16.24 -20.91
CA GLU A 304 -3.11 15.53 -21.66
C GLU A 304 -2.46 14.42 -20.81
N THR A 305 -2.11 14.72 -19.57
CA THR A 305 -1.46 13.73 -18.67
C THR A 305 -2.44 12.63 -18.24
N LYS A 306 -3.74 12.90 -18.28
CA LYS A 306 -4.79 11.90 -18.03
C LYS A 306 -4.71 10.70 -18.97
N TYR A 307 -4.22 10.86 -20.19
CA TYR A 307 -4.05 9.74 -21.11
C TYR A 307 -2.94 8.76 -20.70
N ASP A 308 -2.00 9.18 -19.85
CA ASP A 308 -0.99 8.30 -19.24
C ASP A 308 -1.65 7.39 -18.19
N ALA A 309 -2.64 7.90 -17.47
CA ALA A 309 -3.38 7.12 -16.48
C ALA A 309 -4.23 6.00 -17.11
N PHE A 310 -4.62 6.14 -18.39
CA PHE A 310 -5.38 5.14 -19.15
C PHE A 310 -4.50 4.06 -19.81
N LEU A 311 -3.19 4.04 -19.57
CA LEU A 311 -2.32 2.98 -20.07
C LEU A 311 -2.67 1.63 -19.42
N ILE A 312 -2.63 0.55 -20.21
CA ILE A 312 -2.89 -0.83 -19.76
C ILE A 312 -1.93 -1.25 -18.63
N THR A 313 -0.74 -0.66 -18.57
CA THR A 313 0.26 -0.87 -17.51
C THR A 313 -0.12 -0.25 -16.17
N ASN A 314 -1.19 0.56 -16.10
CA ASN A 314 -1.78 1.06 -14.86
C ASN A 314 -3.07 0.32 -14.47
N VAL A 315 -3.51 -0.65 -15.29
CA VAL A 315 -4.75 -1.42 -15.10
C VAL A 315 -4.54 -2.59 -14.14
N ILE A 316 -5.51 -2.83 -13.27
CA ILE A 316 -5.51 -3.92 -12.29
C ILE A 316 -6.88 -4.60 -12.18
N PRO A 317 -6.96 -5.93 -11.99
CA PRO A 317 -8.22 -6.66 -11.93
C PRO A 317 -9.00 -6.36 -10.64
N MET A 318 -10.23 -5.89 -10.77
CA MET A 318 -11.07 -5.51 -9.63
C MET A 318 -12.50 -6.02 -9.74
N TYR A 319 -13.01 -6.64 -8.68
CA TYR A 319 -14.41 -6.96 -8.52
C TYR A 319 -15.26 -5.68 -8.55
N PRO A 320 -16.42 -5.67 -9.22
CA PRO A 320 -17.32 -4.52 -9.25
C PRO A 320 -17.71 -3.99 -7.86
N ALA A 321 -17.91 -4.88 -6.87
CA ALA A 321 -18.20 -4.48 -5.50
C ALA A 321 -17.03 -3.70 -4.87
N PHE A 322 -15.80 -4.20 -5.04
CA PHE A 322 -14.59 -3.56 -4.55
C PHE A 322 -14.29 -2.23 -5.24
N LYS A 323 -14.59 -2.10 -6.54
CA LYS A 323 -14.42 -0.83 -7.27
C LYS A 323 -15.12 0.35 -6.60
N LYS A 324 -16.25 0.13 -5.92
CA LYS A 324 -16.93 1.19 -5.14
C LYS A 324 -16.05 1.72 -4.00
N VAL A 325 -15.45 0.81 -3.22
CA VAL A 325 -14.52 1.13 -2.13
C VAL A 325 -13.31 1.87 -2.68
N TRP A 326 -12.69 1.32 -3.73
CA TRP A 326 -11.49 1.87 -4.34
C TRP A 326 -11.70 3.26 -4.94
N ASN A 327 -12.79 3.44 -5.69
CA ASN A 327 -13.13 4.73 -6.30
C ASN A 327 -13.44 5.79 -5.24
N TYR A 328 -14.15 5.44 -4.16
CA TYR A 328 -14.41 6.37 -3.07
C TYR A 328 -13.10 6.78 -2.37
N PHE A 329 -12.22 5.81 -2.08
CA PHE A 329 -10.89 6.07 -1.53
C PHE A 329 -10.09 7.05 -2.40
N GLN A 330 -9.92 6.74 -3.70
CA GLN A 330 -9.13 7.58 -4.60
C GLN A 330 -9.75 8.95 -4.86
N ARG A 331 -11.07 9.01 -5.10
CA ARG A 331 -11.76 10.25 -5.51
C ARG A 331 -12.00 11.19 -4.34
N VAL A 332 -12.30 10.67 -3.16
CA VAL A 332 -12.74 11.44 -1.99
C VAL A 332 -11.66 11.48 -0.93
N LEU A 333 -11.20 10.33 -0.45
CA LEU A 333 -10.33 10.25 0.73
C LEU A 333 -8.91 10.75 0.45
N VAL A 334 -8.30 10.36 -0.67
CA VAL A 334 -6.96 10.85 -1.05
C VAL A 334 -6.93 12.37 -1.16
N LYS A 335 -7.95 12.98 -1.79
CA LYS A 335 -8.07 14.44 -1.87
C LYS A 335 -8.23 15.08 -0.50
N ARG A 336 -9.10 14.52 0.35
CA ARG A 336 -9.29 15.01 1.73
C ARG A 336 -8.00 14.95 2.53
N TYR A 337 -7.28 13.83 2.47
CA TYR A 337 -5.98 13.69 3.14
C TYR A 337 -4.94 14.70 2.63
N ALA A 338 -4.91 14.96 1.32
CA ALA A 338 -4.03 15.99 0.76
C ALA A 338 -4.36 17.40 1.31
N ILE A 339 -5.64 17.73 1.48
CA ILE A 339 -6.06 19.02 2.05
C ILE A 339 -5.68 19.12 3.54
N GLU A 340 -5.99 18.07 4.30
CA GLU A 340 -5.78 18.02 5.76
C GLU A 340 -4.30 17.96 6.16
N ARG A 341 -3.44 17.36 5.34
CA ARG A 341 -2.04 17.06 5.66
C ARG A 341 -1.02 17.88 4.86
N ASN A 342 -1.49 18.92 4.17
CA ASN A 342 -0.67 19.78 3.32
C ASN A 342 0.06 19.00 2.22
N GLY A 343 -0.69 18.18 1.52
CA GLY A 343 -0.20 17.25 0.51
C GLY A 343 0.13 15.87 1.08
N VAL A 344 0.06 14.86 0.21
CA VAL A 344 0.36 13.47 0.54
C VAL A 344 1.07 12.79 -0.63
N ASN A 345 2.00 11.91 -0.33
CA ASN A 345 2.50 10.90 -1.26
C ASN A 345 1.73 9.59 -1.02
N VAL A 346 1.30 8.94 -2.10
CA VAL A 346 0.54 7.71 -2.05
C VAL A 346 1.32 6.64 -2.81
N ILE A 347 1.50 5.48 -2.20
CA ILE A 347 2.01 4.26 -2.86
C ILE A 347 0.95 3.18 -2.74
N SER A 348 0.49 2.64 -3.86
CA SER A 348 -0.55 1.61 -3.91
C SER A 348 -0.14 0.44 -4.79
N GLY A 349 -0.66 -0.76 -4.50
CA GLY A 349 -0.38 -1.94 -5.31
C GLY A 349 -1.21 -3.17 -4.89
N PRO A 350 -1.08 -4.28 -5.63
CA PRO A 350 -1.74 -5.55 -5.32
C PRO A 350 -1.01 -6.34 -4.24
N ILE A 351 -1.74 -7.24 -3.56
CA ILE A 351 -1.22 -8.25 -2.63
C ILE A 351 -1.79 -9.62 -3.00
N PHE A 352 -0.92 -10.63 -3.00
CA PHE A 352 -1.26 -12.04 -3.20
C PHE A 352 -0.90 -12.82 -1.93
N ASP A 353 -1.92 -13.33 -1.23
CA ASP A 353 -1.81 -14.05 0.05
C ASP A 353 -2.96 -15.09 0.14
N TYR A 354 -2.93 -16.07 -0.76
CA TYR A 354 -3.93 -17.12 -0.95
C TYR A 354 -3.83 -18.25 0.08
N ASP A 355 -2.71 -18.35 0.80
CA ASP A 355 -2.53 -19.26 1.93
C ASP A 355 -2.64 -18.57 3.29
N PHE A 356 -2.97 -17.27 3.29
CA PHE A 356 -3.29 -16.46 4.47
C PHE A 356 -2.21 -16.50 5.55
N ASP A 357 -0.94 -16.65 5.13
CA ASP A 357 0.24 -16.70 5.99
C ASP A 357 0.81 -15.33 6.35
N GLY A 358 0.33 -14.27 5.70
CA GLY A 358 0.79 -12.91 5.93
C GLY A 358 2.07 -12.55 5.17
N LEU A 359 2.49 -13.39 4.22
CA LEU A 359 3.67 -13.21 3.40
C LEU A 359 3.29 -13.13 1.92
N HIS A 360 4.18 -12.56 1.12
CA HIS A 360 4.03 -12.52 -0.33
C HIS A 360 4.02 -13.93 -0.96
N ASP A 361 2.98 -14.24 -1.73
CA ASP A 361 2.87 -15.49 -2.49
C ASP A 361 3.84 -15.58 -3.66
N THR A 362 4.45 -16.75 -3.84
CA THR A 362 5.07 -17.14 -5.11
C THR A 362 4.00 -17.46 -6.16
N PRO A 363 4.31 -17.39 -7.47
CA PRO A 363 3.32 -17.64 -8.52
C PRO A 363 2.58 -18.99 -8.43
N ASP A 364 3.22 -20.02 -7.86
CA ASP A 364 2.64 -21.35 -7.63
C ASP A 364 1.57 -21.38 -6.52
N LYS A 365 1.60 -20.42 -5.59
CA LYS A 365 0.58 -20.30 -4.53
C LYS A 365 -0.68 -19.57 -5.00
N ILE A 366 -0.61 -18.82 -6.10
CA ILE A 366 -1.74 -18.04 -6.63
C ILE A 366 -2.80 -18.96 -7.23
N LYS A 367 -4.04 -18.86 -6.73
CA LYS A 367 -5.13 -19.80 -7.05
C LYS A 367 -6.18 -19.28 -8.03
N LEU A 368 -6.26 -17.96 -8.24
CA LEU A 368 -7.30 -17.35 -9.07
C LEU A 368 -6.70 -16.35 -10.07
N TYR A 369 -7.21 -16.42 -11.29
CA TYR A 369 -6.81 -15.63 -12.44
C TYR A 369 -8.05 -15.11 -13.16
N VAL A 370 -7.93 -14.00 -13.87
CA VAL A 370 -9.01 -13.49 -14.74
C VAL A 370 -9.31 -14.53 -15.81
N GLU A 371 -10.59 -14.81 -16.04
CA GLU A 371 -11.05 -15.93 -16.86
C GLU A 371 -10.36 -15.97 -18.25
N GLY A 372 -9.78 -17.13 -18.58
CA GLY A 372 -9.12 -17.34 -19.87
C GLY A 372 -7.79 -16.60 -20.06
N SER A 373 -7.17 -16.10 -18.98
CA SER A 373 -5.90 -15.37 -19.02
C SER A 373 -4.90 -15.85 -17.97
N SER A 374 -3.68 -15.31 -18.01
CA SER A 374 -2.64 -15.47 -16.99
C SER A 374 -2.60 -14.31 -15.98
N ILE A 375 -3.61 -13.45 -15.96
CA ILE A 375 -3.64 -12.25 -15.09
C ILE A 375 -4.08 -12.70 -13.69
N PRO A 376 -3.21 -12.67 -12.67
CA PRO A 376 -3.56 -13.13 -11.33
C PRO A 376 -4.52 -12.14 -10.66
N VAL A 377 -5.48 -12.66 -9.87
CA VAL A 377 -6.40 -11.81 -9.10
C VAL A 377 -5.76 -11.51 -7.73
N PRO A 378 -5.56 -10.25 -7.33
CA PRO A 378 -5.07 -9.93 -5.99
C PRO A 378 -6.06 -10.37 -4.92
N THR A 379 -5.56 -10.86 -3.79
CA THR A 379 -6.39 -11.12 -2.60
C THR A 379 -6.73 -9.84 -1.86
N HIS A 380 -5.81 -8.87 -1.91
CA HIS A 380 -5.95 -7.56 -1.29
C HIS A 380 -5.30 -6.50 -2.19
N TYR A 381 -5.60 -5.24 -1.93
CA TYR A 381 -4.82 -4.10 -2.38
C TYR A 381 -4.23 -3.38 -1.18
N TYR A 382 -3.14 -2.65 -1.34
CA TYR A 382 -2.62 -1.78 -0.30
C TYR A 382 -2.55 -0.32 -0.75
N SER A 383 -2.55 0.58 0.22
CA SER A 383 -2.16 1.97 0.04
C SER A 383 -1.38 2.46 1.26
N ILE A 384 -0.26 3.12 1.03
CA ILE A 384 0.56 3.83 2.00
C ILE A 384 0.45 5.32 1.69
N ILE A 385 -0.11 6.10 2.60
CA ILE A 385 -0.28 7.55 2.50
C ILE A 385 0.71 8.19 3.46
N THR A 386 1.68 8.91 2.92
CA THR A 386 2.74 9.57 3.69
C THR A 386 2.65 11.08 3.53
N SER A 387 2.87 11.78 4.64
CA SER A 387 2.89 13.25 4.73
C SER A 387 3.97 13.69 5.72
N CYS A 388 4.26 14.98 5.80
CA CYS A 388 5.07 15.47 6.91
C CYS A 388 4.28 15.38 8.23
N LEU A 389 4.93 15.05 9.35
CA LEU A 389 4.28 15.08 10.66
C LEU A 389 3.92 16.51 11.07
N ASP A 390 4.78 17.46 10.71
CA ASP A 390 4.49 18.88 10.79
C ASP A 390 3.68 19.31 9.55
N PHE A 391 2.36 19.41 9.70
CA PHE A 391 1.46 19.78 8.60
C PHE A 391 1.62 21.22 8.10
N THR A 392 2.49 22.04 8.72
CA THR A 392 2.86 23.34 8.15
C THR A 392 3.77 23.19 6.93
N GLN A 393 4.52 22.09 6.86
CA GLN A 393 5.38 21.75 5.73
C GLN A 393 4.63 20.88 4.72
N PRO A 394 4.82 21.12 3.41
CA PRO A 394 4.21 20.27 2.41
C PRO A 394 4.95 18.92 2.31
N ALA A 395 4.26 17.86 1.90
CA ALA A 395 4.82 16.50 1.88
C ALA A 395 6.12 16.36 1.05
N ASP A 396 6.27 17.15 -0.02
CA ASP A 396 7.44 17.18 -0.92
C ASP A 396 8.63 17.98 -0.37
N LYS A 397 8.45 18.73 0.73
CA LYS A 397 9.50 19.51 1.41
C LYS A 397 9.44 19.30 2.91
N CYS A 398 9.48 18.03 3.32
CA CYS A 398 9.46 17.65 4.72
C CYS A 398 10.87 17.44 5.26
N ASP A 399 11.30 18.32 6.16
CA ASP A 399 12.61 18.21 6.84
C ASP A 399 12.51 17.35 8.11
N GLY A 400 11.30 17.19 8.64
CA GLY A 400 11.00 16.56 9.93
C GLY A 400 10.65 15.06 9.87
N PRO A 401 10.08 14.53 10.97
CA PRO A 401 9.50 13.19 10.99
C PRO A 401 8.34 13.05 10.00
N LEU A 402 8.14 11.84 9.50
CA LEU A 402 7.03 11.52 8.61
C LEU A 402 5.79 11.08 9.41
N SER A 403 4.62 11.30 8.82
CA SER A 403 3.34 10.75 9.28
C SER A 403 2.81 9.80 8.22
N VAL A 404 2.40 8.60 8.63
CA VAL A 404 1.93 7.55 7.72
C VAL A 404 0.54 7.04 8.11
N LEU A 405 -0.28 6.77 7.09
CA LEU A 405 -1.48 5.95 7.16
C LEU A 405 -1.31 4.79 6.17
N ALA A 406 -1.61 3.57 6.59
CA ALA A 406 -1.55 2.40 5.71
C ALA A 406 -2.83 1.57 5.84
N TYR A 407 -3.24 1.00 4.70
CA TYR A 407 -4.42 0.16 4.56
C TYR A 407 -4.10 -1.10 3.75
N ILE A 408 -4.74 -2.21 4.10
CA ILE A 408 -4.76 -3.45 3.32
C ILE A 408 -6.22 -3.80 3.04
N PHE A 409 -6.70 -3.44 1.87
CA PHE A 409 -8.10 -3.58 1.49
C PHE A 409 -8.40 -5.02 1.03
N PRO A 410 -9.36 -5.74 1.63
CA PRO A 410 -9.76 -7.06 1.15
C PRO A 410 -10.45 -6.97 -0.21
N HIS A 411 -9.89 -7.65 -1.21
CA HIS A 411 -10.42 -7.65 -2.57
C HIS A 411 -11.52 -8.71 -2.71
N ARG A 412 -12.75 -8.33 -2.34
CA ARG A 412 -13.91 -9.24 -2.29
C ARG A 412 -14.94 -8.97 -3.38
N PRO A 413 -15.69 -10.00 -3.83
CA PRO A 413 -16.74 -9.87 -4.84
C PRO A 413 -18.03 -9.23 -4.32
N ASP A 414 -18.16 -9.08 -2.99
CA ASP A 414 -19.28 -8.47 -2.27
C ASP A 414 -18.78 -7.50 -1.21
N ASN A 415 -19.68 -6.65 -0.69
CA ASN A 415 -19.41 -5.73 0.42
C ASN A 415 -20.14 -6.15 1.70
N ASP A 416 -20.41 -7.44 1.86
CA ASP A 416 -21.26 -7.95 2.95
C ASP A 416 -20.71 -7.60 4.33
N GLU A 417 -19.38 -7.47 4.48
CA GLU A 417 -18.71 -7.04 5.70
C GLU A 417 -19.23 -5.70 6.25
N SER A 418 -19.60 -4.79 5.35
CA SER A 418 -20.05 -3.45 5.71
C SER A 418 -21.54 -3.39 6.05
N CYS A 419 -22.28 -4.49 5.88
CA CYS A 419 -23.72 -4.56 6.11
C CYS A 419 -24.52 -3.41 5.46
N ASN A 420 -24.05 -2.93 4.32
CA ASN A 420 -24.74 -1.88 3.59
C ASN A 420 -25.94 -2.45 2.84
N ASN A 421 -26.99 -1.64 2.74
CA ASN A 421 -27.96 -1.83 1.67
C ASN A 421 -27.35 -1.32 0.37
N SER A 422 -27.63 -1.98 -0.75
CA SER A 422 -27.07 -1.63 -2.07
C SER A 422 -27.36 -0.18 -2.53
N SER A 423 -28.25 0.53 -1.84
CA SER A 423 -28.65 1.91 -2.06
C SER A 423 -27.96 2.95 -1.16
N GLU A 424 -27.15 2.56 -0.18
CA GLU A 424 -26.48 3.50 0.72
C GLU A 424 -25.24 4.13 0.07
N ASP A 425 -25.10 5.44 0.25
CA ASP A 425 -23.96 6.23 -0.23
C ASP A 425 -22.65 5.74 0.39
N GLU A 426 -21.58 5.68 -0.42
CA GLU A 426 -20.27 5.16 0.00
C GLU A 426 -19.69 5.89 1.22
N SER A 427 -20.03 7.17 1.43
CA SER A 427 -19.58 7.95 2.59
C SER A 427 -20.05 7.41 3.94
N ARG A 428 -21.09 6.57 3.97
CA ARG A 428 -21.65 6.04 5.21
C ARG A 428 -20.89 4.84 5.77
N TRP A 429 -20.17 4.09 4.93
CA TRP A 429 -19.62 2.79 5.33
C TRP A 429 -18.17 2.56 4.89
N VAL A 430 -17.71 3.17 3.79
CA VAL A 430 -16.35 2.91 3.26
C VAL A 430 -15.28 3.33 4.27
N GLU A 431 -15.43 4.47 4.93
CA GLU A 431 -14.44 4.91 5.93
C GLU A 431 -14.34 3.98 7.14
N GLU A 432 -15.46 3.41 7.60
CA GLU A 432 -15.46 2.44 8.70
C GLU A 432 -14.72 1.17 8.29
N LEU A 433 -14.98 0.67 7.08
CA LEU A 433 -14.27 -0.47 6.50
C LEU A 433 -12.76 -0.21 6.43
N LEU A 434 -12.35 0.94 5.93
CA LEU A 434 -10.93 1.31 5.84
C LEU A 434 -10.26 1.41 7.21
N LYS A 435 -10.94 2.00 8.20
CA LYS A 435 -10.43 2.07 9.58
C LYS A 435 -10.25 0.69 10.20
N MET A 436 -11.14 -0.26 9.88
CA MET A 436 -11.03 -1.66 10.33
C MET A 436 -9.80 -2.35 9.74
N HIS A 437 -9.55 -2.11 8.44
CA HIS A 437 -8.45 -2.66 7.65
C HIS A 437 -7.21 -1.77 7.57
N THR A 438 -7.01 -0.94 8.59
CA THR A 438 -5.72 -0.25 8.76
C THR A 438 -4.61 -1.26 9.04
N ALA A 439 -3.38 -0.91 8.66
CA ALA A 439 -2.22 -1.77 8.79
C ALA A 439 -0.96 -0.95 9.11
N ARG A 440 0.11 -1.65 9.48
CA ARG A 440 1.46 -1.10 9.54
C ARG A 440 2.07 -1.16 8.14
N VAL A 441 3.06 -0.31 7.85
CA VAL A 441 3.85 -0.47 6.62
C VAL A 441 4.61 -1.80 6.64
N ARG A 442 5.05 -2.26 7.82
CA ARG A 442 5.66 -3.60 7.98
C ARG A 442 4.75 -4.74 7.52
N ASP A 443 3.44 -4.65 7.73
CA ASP A 443 2.50 -5.67 7.26
C ASP A 443 2.47 -5.70 5.72
N ILE A 444 2.46 -4.53 5.09
CA ILE A 444 2.49 -4.41 3.63
C ILE A 444 3.82 -4.95 3.07
N GLU A 445 4.96 -4.63 3.70
CA GLU A 445 6.28 -5.14 3.27
C GLU A 445 6.34 -6.67 3.31
N GLN A 446 5.76 -7.29 4.35
CA GLN A 446 5.68 -8.76 4.45
C GLN A 446 4.82 -9.37 3.33
N LEU A 447 3.64 -8.78 3.08
CA LEU A 447 2.67 -9.24 2.09
C LEU A 447 3.05 -8.96 0.62
N THR A 448 3.99 -8.04 0.39
CA THR A 448 4.38 -7.62 -0.98
C THR A 448 5.81 -7.97 -1.34
N GLY A 449 6.67 -8.29 -0.36
CA GLY A 449 8.10 -8.45 -0.58
C GLY A 449 8.79 -7.15 -1.03
N LEU A 450 8.20 -6.00 -0.73
CA LEU A 450 8.77 -4.68 -0.99
C LEU A 450 9.42 -4.09 0.27
N ASP A 451 10.36 -3.17 0.09
CA ASP A 451 10.92 -2.35 1.18
C ASP A 451 10.84 -0.86 0.84
N PHE A 452 10.15 -0.10 1.69
CA PHE A 452 9.84 1.32 1.48
C PHE A 452 10.79 2.26 2.25
N TYR A 453 10.71 3.56 1.96
CA TYR A 453 11.46 4.63 2.66
C TYR A 453 12.98 4.47 2.64
N ARG A 454 13.52 4.02 1.50
CA ARG A 454 14.96 3.74 1.35
C ARG A 454 15.83 4.99 1.18
N LYS A 455 15.20 6.11 0.84
CA LYS A 455 15.87 7.41 0.71
C LYS A 455 15.14 8.42 1.60
N SER A 456 15.73 8.73 2.74
CA SER A 456 15.17 9.67 3.72
C SER A 456 16.30 10.36 4.47
N SER A 457 16.05 11.56 4.99
CA SER A 457 16.94 12.25 5.92
C SER A 457 16.93 11.65 7.33
N ARG A 458 16.02 10.70 7.61
CA ARG A 458 15.87 10.04 8.91
C ARG A 458 16.85 8.88 9.07
N SER A 459 17.21 8.59 10.31
CA SER A 459 17.99 7.38 10.62
C SER A 459 17.17 6.12 10.31
N TYR A 460 17.83 5.02 9.94
CA TYR A 460 17.11 3.79 9.60
C TYR A 460 16.30 3.23 10.77
N SER A 461 16.76 3.38 12.02
CA SER A 461 15.97 3.00 13.20
C SER A 461 14.67 3.80 13.34
N GLU A 462 14.67 5.10 12.99
CA GLU A 462 13.44 5.89 12.99
C GLU A 462 12.50 5.48 11.87
N ILE A 463 13.04 5.08 10.72
CA ILE A 463 12.26 4.49 9.63
C ILE A 463 11.65 3.15 10.06
N LEU A 464 12.38 2.31 10.80
CA LEU A 464 11.80 1.08 11.37
C LEU A 464 10.66 1.39 12.33
N SER A 465 10.81 2.37 13.23
CA SER A 465 9.73 2.83 14.11
C SER A 465 8.51 3.31 13.32
N LEU A 466 8.72 4.11 12.26
CA LEU A 466 7.67 4.57 11.36
C LEU A 466 6.97 3.38 10.67
N LYS A 467 7.74 2.38 10.22
CA LYS A 467 7.18 1.21 9.53
C LYS A 467 6.33 0.35 10.46
N THR A 468 6.67 0.28 11.75
CA THR A 468 5.91 -0.44 12.79
C THR A 468 4.72 0.34 13.35
N TYR A 469 4.57 1.63 13.01
CA TYR A 469 3.47 2.45 13.50
C TYR A 469 2.13 1.97 12.94
N LEU A 470 1.12 1.87 13.81
CA LEU A 470 -0.27 1.56 13.46
C LEU A 470 -1.16 2.76 13.79
N HIS A 471 -1.89 3.28 12.80
CA HIS A 471 -2.87 4.32 13.04
C HIS A 471 -4.20 3.71 13.51
N THR A 472 -4.51 3.80 14.80
CA THR A 472 -5.62 3.02 15.42
C THR A 472 -7.02 3.58 15.16
N PHE A 473 -7.12 4.88 14.81
CA PHE A 473 -8.36 5.66 14.75
C PHE A 473 -9.18 5.67 16.06
N GLU A 474 -8.59 5.25 17.18
CA GLU A 474 -9.21 5.40 18.48
C GLU A 474 -8.82 6.78 19.06
N SER A 475 -9.79 7.51 19.63
CA SER A 475 -9.52 8.77 20.32
C SER A 475 -8.74 8.52 21.60
N GLU A 476 -7.79 9.38 21.98
CA GLU A 476 -7.18 9.31 23.32
C GLU A 476 -8.29 9.40 24.39
N ILE A 477 -8.21 8.55 25.43
CA ILE A 477 -9.17 8.51 26.55
C ILE A 477 -8.97 9.72 27.45
#